data_AF-A0A2L2LL91-F1
#
_entry.id   AF-A0A2L2LL91-F1
#
_cell.length_a   1.000
_cell.length_b   1.000
_cell.length_c   1.000
_cell.angle_alpha   90.00
_cell.angle_beta   90.00
_cell.angle_gamma   90.00
#
_symmetry.space_group_name_H-M   'P 1'
#
loop_
_entity.id
_entity.type
_entity.pdbx_description
1 polymer ?
#
loop_
_entity_poly.entity_id
_entity_poly.type
_entity_poly.pdbx_seq_one_letter_code
_entity_poly.pdbx_strand_id
1 'polypeptide(L)'
;MTESIKEQTQLIVDWIKTLNDGMRDVDLDEDLFDSGLVSSLKFMQLVLLIERVTGQEVDMDSVELEQFSSVNAIVDNFLLPTPALNNVV
;
A
#
# COMPACT_ATOMS: atom_id res chain seq x y z
N MET A 1 8.55 -9.25 9.32
CA MET A 1 7.84 -9.38 8.02
C MET A 1 7.83 -10.85 7.61
N THR A 2 6.67 -11.40 7.25
CA THR A 2 6.55 -12.79 6.75
C THR A 2 6.82 -12.84 5.23
N GLU A 3 7.05 -14.03 4.67
CA GLU A 3 7.27 -14.18 3.22
C GLU A 3 6.07 -13.69 2.39
N SER A 4 4.83 -13.96 2.84
CA SER A 4 3.63 -13.47 2.16
C SER A 4 3.58 -11.93 2.10
N ILE A 5 3.85 -11.24 3.21
CA ILE A 5 3.85 -9.76 3.23
C ILE A 5 4.90 -9.21 2.27
N LYS A 6 6.07 -9.85 2.18
CA LYS A 6 7.13 -9.44 1.25
C LYS A 6 6.69 -9.60 -0.22
N GLU A 7 6.02 -10.69 -0.57
CA GLU A 7 5.46 -10.91 -1.90
C GLU A 7 4.39 -9.87 -2.24
N GLN A 8 3.46 -9.60 -1.31
CA GLN A 8 2.41 -8.58 -1.45
C GLN A 8 3.01 -7.18 -1.64
N THR A 9 4.05 -6.84 -0.86
CA THR A 9 4.79 -5.58 -0.99
C THR A 9 5.44 -5.47 -2.37
N GLN A 10 6.06 -6.54 -2.86
CA GLN A 10 6.69 -6.53 -4.17
C GLN A 10 5.67 -6.32 -5.30
N LEU A 11 4.47 -6.92 -5.20
CA LEU A 11 3.40 -6.71 -6.17
C LEU A 11 2.96 -5.24 -6.24
N ILE A 12 2.89 -4.56 -5.09
CA ILE A 12 2.56 -3.13 -5.03
C ILE A 12 3.67 -2.30 -5.68
N VAL A 13 4.94 -2.58 -5.34
CA VAL A 13 6.11 -1.89 -5.93
C VAL A 13 6.15 -2.07 -7.45
N ASP A 14 5.97 -3.30 -7.93
CA ASP A 14 6.00 -3.62 -9.36
C ASP A 14 4.88 -2.89 -10.09
N TRP A 15 3.68 -2.86 -9.50
CA TRP A 15 2.57 -2.10 -10.05
C TRP A 15 2.88 -0.60 -10.14
N ILE A 16 3.42 0.02 -9.09
CA ILE A 16 3.82 1.44 -9.11
C ILE A 16 4.88 1.68 -10.20
N LYS A 17 5.83 0.76 -10.38
CA LYS A 17 6.81 0.83 -11.47
C LYS A 17 6.14 0.82 -12.84
N THR A 18 5.12 -0.02 -13.06
CA THR A 18 4.39 -0.04 -14.34
C THR A 18 3.70 1.28 -14.68
N LEU A 19 3.36 2.09 -13.67
CA LEU A 19 2.75 3.41 -13.85
C LEU A 19 3.74 4.50 -14.29
N ASN A 20 5.05 4.23 -14.18
CA ASN A 20 6.15 5.19 -14.31
C ASN A 20 7.25 4.66 -15.25
N ASP A 21 6.84 4.02 -16.36
CA ASP A 21 7.70 3.44 -17.40
C ASP A 21 8.70 2.37 -16.92
N GLY A 22 8.51 1.82 -15.72
CA GLY A 22 9.30 0.71 -15.17
C GLY A 22 10.75 1.02 -14.79
N MET A 23 11.27 2.18 -15.16
CA MET A 23 12.69 2.55 -15.01
C MET A 23 12.99 3.32 -13.71
N ARG A 24 11.96 3.78 -13.00
CA ARG A 24 12.14 4.50 -11.74
C ARG A 24 12.18 3.52 -10.57
N ASP A 25 13.22 3.63 -9.74
CA ASP A 25 13.23 2.99 -8.43
C ASP A 25 12.22 3.68 -7.51
N VAL A 26 11.46 2.88 -6.78
CA VAL A 26 10.44 3.32 -5.84
C VAL A 26 11.04 3.17 -4.45
N ASP A 27 11.25 4.28 -3.76
CA ASP A 27 11.58 4.26 -2.34
C ASP A 27 10.31 3.92 -1.55
N LEU A 28 10.45 3.05 -0.53
CA LEU A 28 9.29 2.56 0.23
C LEU A 28 8.71 3.62 1.16
N ASP A 29 9.50 4.63 1.51
CA ASP A 29 9.11 5.77 2.35
C ASP A 29 8.77 7.03 1.53
N GLU A 30 8.93 6.98 0.20
CA GLU A 30 8.57 8.11 -0.67
C GLU A 30 7.06 8.33 -0.69
N ASP A 31 6.66 9.60 -0.59
CA ASP A 31 5.26 9.99 -0.73
C ASP A 31 4.83 9.81 -2.20
N LEU A 32 3.94 8.86 -2.44
CA LEU A 32 3.48 8.45 -3.76
C LEU A 32 2.65 9.53 -4.47
N PHE A 33 2.01 10.42 -3.72
CA PHE A 33 1.17 11.48 -4.27
C PHE A 33 2.01 12.72 -4.57
N ASP A 34 2.83 13.16 -3.62
CA ASP A 34 3.70 14.32 -3.77
C ASP A 34 4.79 14.10 -4.84
N SER A 35 5.33 12.88 -4.93
CA SER A 35 6.27 12.50 -5.99
C SER A 35 5.62 12.37 -7.37
N GLY A 36 4.29 12.30 -7.43
CA GLY A 36 3.52 12.09 -8.65
C GLY A 36 3.55 10.64 -9.17
N LEU A 37 4.08 9.68 -8.40
CA LEU A 37 4.07 8.25 -8.73
C LEU A 37 2.63 7.72 -8.89
N VAL A 38 1.72 8.22 -8.05
CA VAL A 38 0.30 7.89 -8.01
C VAL A 38 -0.52 9.18 -8.11
N SER A 39 -1.36 9.29 -9.13
CA SER A 39 -2.34 10.38 -9.27
C SER A 39 -3.70 9.97 -8.72
N SER A 40 -4.65 10.90 -8.60
CA SER A 40 -6.00 10.63 -8.08
C SER A 40 -6.75 9.52 -8.82
N LEU A 41 -6.54 9.35 -10.14
CA LEU A 41 -7.15 8.25 -10.89
C LEU A 41 -6.45 6.91 -10.60
N LYS A 42 -5.12 6.93 -10.51
CA LYS A 42 -4.32 5.75 -10.19
C LYS A 42 -4.57 5.30 -8.74
N PHE A 43 -4.91 6.21 -7.84
CA PHE A 43 -5.28 5.89 -6.46
C PHE A 43 -6.43 4.88 -6.38
N MET A 44 -7.50 5.07 -7.15
CA MET A 44 -8.61 4.10 -7.20
C MET A 44 -8.14 2.72 -7.66
N GLN A 45 -7.15 2.64 -8.55
CA GLN A 45 -6.58 1.37 -9.00
C GLN A 45 -5.67 0.74 -7.94
N LEU A 46 -4.97 1.57 -7.16
CA LEU A 46 -4.16 1.12 -6.02
C LEU A 46 -5.04 0.50 -4.94
N VAL A 47 -6.18 1.11 -4.62
CA VAL A 47 -7.16 0.54 -3.68
C VAL A 47 -7.59 -0.85 -4.15
N LEU A 48 -8.04 -0.99 -5.40
CA LEU A 48 -8.44 -2.29 -5.96
C LEU A 48 -7.30 -3.33 -5.94
N LEU A 49 -6.05 -2.90 -6.13
CA LEU A 49 -4.89 -3.76 -6.03
C LEU A 49 -4.71 -4.27 -4.60
N ILE A 50 -4.80 -3.38 -3.61
CA ILE A 50 -4.68 -3.72 -2.19
C ILE A 50 -5.77 -4.73 -1.80
N GLU A 51 -7.02 -4.50 -2.22
CA GLU A 51 -8.12 -5.43 -1.95
C GLU A 51 -7.86 -6.82 -2.55
N ARG A 52 -7.34 -6.86 -3.78
CA ARG A 52 -7.00 -8.12 -4.45
C ARG A 52 -5.86 -8.86 -3.74
N VAL A 53 -4.86 -8.13 -3.27
CA VAL A 53 -3.64 -8.68 -2.66
C VAL A 53 -3.90 -9.16 -1.23
N THR A 54 -4.75 -8.45 -0.49
CA THR A 54 -5.13 -8.77 0.89
C THR A 54 -6.32 -9.72 0.98
N GLY A 55 -7.20 -9.71 -0.03
CA GLY A 55 -8.51 -10.35 0.02
C GLY A 55 -9.53 -9.62 0.91
N GLN A 56 -9.24 -8.37 1.31
CA GLN A 56 -10.09 -7.56 2.17
C GLN A 56 -10.64 -6.37 1.39
N GLU A 57 -11.90 -6.03 1.59
CA GLU A 57 -12.49 -4.82 1.01
C GLU A 57 -11.98 -3.58 1.75
N VAL A 58 -11.69 -2.51 1.02
CA VAL A 58 -11.23 -1.24 1.56
C VAL A 58 -12.43 -0.30 1.64
N ASP A 59 -12.81 0.08 2.85
CA ASP A 59 -13.90 1.02 3.07
C ASP A 59 -13.46 2.46 2.81
N MET A 60 -13.75 2.94 1.61
CA MET A 60 -13.39 4.27 1.14
C MET A 60 -13.96 5.42 1.99
N ASP A 61 -15.02 5.17 2.77
CA ASP A 61 -15.61 6.20 3.65
C ASP A 61 -14.84 6.34 4.97
N SER A 62 -14.03 5.34 5.36
CA SER A 62 -13.26 5.33 6.61
C SER A 62 -11.75 5.38 6.44
N VAL A 63 -11.25 5.18 5.22
CA VAL A 63 -9.81 5.26 4.96
C VAL A 63 -9.29 6.70 4.87
N GLU A 64 -8.09 6.90 5.38
CA GLU A 64 -7.36 8.18 5.34
C GLU A 64 -6.27 8.12 4.26
N LEU A 65 -6.02 9.25 3.60
CA LEU A 65 -5.06 9.31 2.48
C LEU A 65 -3.63 8.98 2.95
N GLU A 66 -3.32 9.33 4.19
CA GLU A 66 -2.06 9.05 4.88
C GLU A 66 -1.74 7.55 4.91
N GLN A 67 -2.75 6.68 4.94
CA GLN A 67 -2.59 5.22 4.95
C GLN A 67 -2.06 4.68 3.60
N PHE A 68 -2.12 5.49 2.55
CA PHE A 68 -1.63 5.17 1.21
C PHE A 68 -0.47 6.07 0.75
N SER A 69 0.02 6.94 1.65
CA SER A 69 1.04 7.95 1.33
C SER A 69 2.33 7.33 0.83
N SER A 70 2.74 6.17 1.37
CA SER A 70 3.95 5.45 0.95
C SER A 70 3.71 3.94 0.90
N VAL A 71 4.64 3.18 0.31
CA VAL A 71 4.54 1.70 0.32
C VAL A 71 4.60 1.17 1.75
N ASN A 72 5.43 1.76 2.61
CA ASN A 72 5.48 1.39 4.03
C ASN A 72 4.17 1.71 4.76
N ALA A 73 3.54 2.86 4.46
CA ALA A 73 2.21 3.17 5.02
C ALA A 73 1.18 2.09 4.64
N ILE A 74 1.20 1.63 3.39
CA ILE A 74 0.30 0.56 2.94
C ILE A 74 0.60 -0.76 3.67
N VAL A 75 1.87 -1.11 3.82
CA VAL A 75 2.30 -2.32 4.55
C VAL A 75 1.78 -2.27 5.98
N ASP A 76 1.97 -1.15 6.67
CA ASP A 76 1.63 -1.00 8.08
C ASP A 76 0.11 -1.00 8.34
N ASN A 77 -0.68 -0.47 7.41
CA ASN A 77 -2.13 -0.34 7.56
C ASN A 77 -2.92 -1.53 7.00
N PHE A 78 -2.42 -2.20 5.95
CA PHE A 78 -3.20 -3.20 5.21
C PHE A 78 -2.55 -4.59 5.12
N LEU A 79 -1.22 -4.72 5.27
CA LEU A 79 -0.53 -6.01 5.12
C LEU A 79 -0.07 -6.59 6.46
N LEU A 80 0.33 -5.75 7.40
CA LEU A 80 0.68 -6.19 8.73
C LEU A 80 -0.59 -6.49 9.53
N PRO A 81 -0.65 -7.64 10.24
CA PRO A 81 -1.71 -7.84 11.21
C PRO A 81 -1.58 -6.74 12.26
N THR A 82 -2.64 -5.95 12.46
CA THR A 82 -2.71 -4.97 13.55
C THR A 82 -2.26 -5.68 14.82
N PRO A 83 -1.20 -5.20 15.51
CA PRO A 83 -0.77 -5.84 16.74
C PRO A 83 -1.97 -5.78 17.68
N ALA A 84 -2.59 -6.94 17.92
CA ALA A 84 -3.62 -7.07 18.93
C ALA A 84 -3.00 -6.56 20.22
N LEU A 85 -3.43 -5.39 20.69
CA LEU A 85 -3.10 -4.90 22.01
C LEU A 85 -3.71 -5.91 22.99
N ASN A 86 -2.93 -6.93 23.33
CA ASN A 86 -3.30 -7.91 24.33
C ASN A 86 -3.44 -7.14 25.64
N ASN A 87 -4.68 -7.04 26.10
CA ASN A 87 -5.04 -6.57 27.44
C ASN A 87 -4.10 -7.20 28.47
N VAL A 88 -3.21 -6.38 29.03
CA VAL A 88 -2.58 -6.70 30.30
C VAL A 88 -3.59 -6.33 31.37
N VAL A 89 -4.20 -7.38 31.91
CA VAL A 89 -4.93 -7.53 33.18
C VAL A 89 -4.70 -6.45 34.22
#